data_AF-A0A2G8SSD1-F1
#
_entry.id   AF-A0A2G8SSD1-F1
#
_cell.length_a   1.000
_cell.length_b   1.000
_cell.length_c   1.000
_cell.angle_alpha   90.00
_cell.angle_beta   90.00
_cell.angle_gamma   90.00
#
_symmetry.space_group_name_H-M   'P 1'
#
loop_
_entity.id
_entity.type
_entity.pdbx_description
1 polymer ?
#
loop_
_entity_poly.entity_id
_entity_poly.type
_entity_poly.pdbx_seq_one_letter_code
_entity_poly.pdbx_strand_id
1 'polypeptide(L)'
;MSFRRSPLMKNWFAVEATPIYAIVGVVIVGAGWYLTRLARGPSVVWTKENPTPWNSIKPDEGTKLLTVNHHFDKSWERKQL
;
A
#
# COMPACT_ATOMS: atom_id res chain seq x y z
N MET A 1 36.76 23.82 24.19
CA MET A 1 35.52 23.33 24.82
C MET A 1 35.27 21.91 24.32
N SER A 2 35.59 20.89 25.12
CA SER A 2 35.49 19.48 24.70
C SER A 2 34.05 18.99 24.85
N PHE A 3 33.41 18.63 23.73
CA PHE A 3 32.10 17.99 23.72
C PHE A 3 32.24 16.58 24.30
N ARG A 4 31.89 16.43 25.58
CA ARG A 4 31.79 15.13 26.26
C ARG A 4 30.65 14.35 25.59
N ARG A 5 30.98 13.40 24.71
CA ARG A 5 29.98 12.51 24.08
C ARG A 5 29.25 11.75 25.19
N SER A 6 27.94 11.95 25.29
CA SER A 6 27.08 11.36 26.32
C SER A 6 27.13 9.82 26.27
N PRO A 7 27.23 9.11 27.42
CA PRO A 7 27.27 7.65 27.47
C PRO A 7 26.00 6.98 26.93
N LEU A 8 24.89 7.72 26.82
CA LEU A 8 23.62 7.28 26.25
C LEU A 8 23.71 6.90 24.76
N MET A 9 24.65 7.49 24.00
CA MET A 9 24.75 7.23 22.56
C MET A 9 25.63 6.03 22.19
N LYS A 10 26.23 5.33 23.15
CA LYS A 10 27.13 4.18 22.86
C LYS A 10 26.40 2.93 22.35
N ASN A 11 25.15 2.71 22.78
CA ASN A 11 24.36 1.51 22.46
C ASN A 11 23.02 1.84 21.79
N TRP A 12 22.86 3.05 21.25
CA TRP A 12 21.57 3.51 20.74
C TRP A 12 21.16 2.85 19.42
N PHE A 13 22.11 2.23 18.71
CA PHE A 13 21.87 1.56 17.44
C PHE A 13 22.55 0.19 17.43
N ALA A 14 21.74 -0.86 17.52
CA ALA A 14 22.20 -2.24 17.34
C ALA A 14 22.17 -2.57 15.85
N VAL A 15 23.34 -2.80 15.24
CA VAL A 15 23.44 -3.19 13.82
C VAL A 15 22.66 -4.48 13.54
N GLU A 16 22.60 -5.39 14.51
CA GLU A 16 21.85 -6.65 14.42
C GLU A 16 20.33 -6.45 14.34
N ALA A 17 19.82 -5.31 14.80
CA ALA A 17 18.39 -4.98 14.71
C ALA A 17 17.99 -4.40 13.34
N THR A 18 18.96 -4.03 12.49
CA THR A 18 18.67 -3.46 11.16
C THR A 18 17.81 -4.35 10.27
N PRO A 19 17.99 -5.69 10.21
CA PRO A 19 17.14 -6.53 9.38
C PRO A 19 15.69 -6.58 9.90
N ILE A 20 15.50 -6.52 11.23
CA ILE A 20 14.17 -6.51 11.85
C ILE A 20 13.42 -5.25 11.47
N TYR A 21 14.05 -4.07 11.62
CA TYR A 21 13.43 -2.80 11.25
C TYR A 21 13.11 -2.73 9.75
N ALA A 22 13.97 -3.28 8.90
CA ALA A 22 13.74 -3.33 7.46
C ALA A 22 12.49 -4.15 7.12
N ILE A 23 12.38 -5.38 7.65
CA ILE A 23 11.24 -6.27 7.38
C ILE A 23 9.95 -5.66 7.92
N VAL A 24 9.95 -5.20 9.18
CA VAL A 24 8.77 -4.59 9.81
C VAL A 24 8.33 -3.35 9.03
N GLY A 25 9.27 -2.51 8.62
CA GLY A 25 8.98 -1.33 7.80
C GLY A 25 8.31 -1.71 6.47
N VAL A 26 8.86 -2.70 5.75
CA VAL A 26 8.28 -3.18 4.48
C VAL A 26 6.88 -3.75 4.69
N VAL A 27 6.68 -4.54 5.75
CA VAL A 27 5.37 -5.17 6.05
C VAL A 27 4.31 -4.11 6.35
N ILE A 28 4.60 -3.12 7.20
CA ILE A 28 3.63 -2.08 7.56
C ILE A 28 3.28 -1.23 6.33
N VAL A 29 4.27 -0.83 5.54
CA VAL A 29 4.05 -0.06 4.31
C VAL A 29 3.25 -0.87 3.29
N GLY A 30 3.62 -2.13 3.08
CA GLY A 30 2.92 -3.03 2.15
C GLY A 30 1.48 -3.32 2.56
N ALA A 31 1.24 -3.56 3.84
CA ALA A 31 -0.10 -3.76 4.39
C ALA A 31 -0.96 -2.50 4.25
N GLY A 32 -0.41 -1.34 4.62
CA GLY A 32 -1.10 -0.05 4.45
C GLY A 32 -1.47 0.22 3.00
N TRP A 33 -0.53 0.04 2.08
CA TRP A 33 -0.78 0.18 0.65
C TRP A 33 -1.86 -0.81 0.17
N TYR A 34 -1.80 -2.08 0.55
CA TYR A 34 -2.76 -3.08 0.11
C TYR A 34 -4.17 -2.79 0.64
N LEU A 35 -4.31 -2.35 1.89
CA LEU A 35 -5.58 -1.90 2.45
C LEU A 35 -6.15 -0.71 1.67
N THR A 36 -5.34 0.29 1.31
CA THR A 36 -5.83 1.40 0.47
C THR A 36 -6.30 0.94 -0.91
N ARG A 37 -5.63 -0.06 -1.51
CA ARG A 37 -6.05 -0.66 -2.79
C ARG A 37 -7.37 -1.42 -2.67
N LEU A 38 -7.59 -2.15 -1.58
CA LEU A 38 -8.84 -2.86 -1.30
C LEU A 38 -9.99 -1.88 -1.02
N ALA A 39 -9.73 -0.86 -0.21
CA ALA A 39 -10.68 0.21 0.09
C ALA A 39 -11.18 0.90 -1.19
N ARG A 40 -10.33 1.08 -2.20
CA ARG A 40 -10.69 1.68 -3.49
C ARG A 40 -11.18 0.67 -4.54
N GLY A 41 -11.48 -0.57 -4.15
CA GLY A 41 -12.00 -1.59 -5.04
C GLY A 41 -13.44 -1.30 -5.52
N PRO A 42 -13.84 -1.74 -6.72
CA PRO A 42 -15.12 -1.37 -7.33
C PRO A 42 -16.35 -1.86 -6.58
N SER A 43 -16.22 -2.81 -5.64
CA SER A 43 -17.30 -3.27 -4.77
C SER A 43 -17.55 -2.37 -3.55
N VAL A 44 -16.66 -1.42 -3.26
CA VAL A 44 -16.74 -0.57 -2.07
C VAL A 44 -17.32 0.79 -2.43
N VAL A 45 -18.40 1.18 -1.78
CA VAL A 45 -19.06 2.49 -1.94
C VAL A 45 -18.67 3.39 -0.76
N TRP A 46 -17.96 4.49 -1.04
CA TRP A 46 -17.55 5.46 -0.01
C TRP A 46 -18.49 6.65 0.08
N THR A 47 -19.02 7.09 -1.07
CA THR A 47 -19.85 8.29 -1.16
C THR A 47 -21.24 7.95 -1.66
N LYS A 48 -22.22 8.80 -1.31
CA LYS A 48 -23.57 8.71 -1.89
C LYS A 48 -23.63 9.23 -3.33
N GLU A 49 -22.65 10.04 -3.74
CA GLU A 49 -22.58 10.62 -5.09
C GLU A 49 -22.24 9.56 -6.15
N ASN A 50 -21.47 8.54 -5.78
CA ASN A 50 -21.14 7.42 -6.65
C ASN A 50 -21.62 6.08 -6.02
N PRO A 51 -22.94 5.80 -6.03
CA PRO A 51 -23.48 4.61 -5.40
C PRO A 51 -23.18 3.31 -6.18
N THR A 52 -22.69 3.41 -7.41
CA THR A 52 -22.47 2.26 -8.31
C THR A 52 -21.09 2.30 -9.00
N PRO A 53 -19.99 2.29 -8.24
CA PRO A 53 -18.64 2.49 -8.78
C PRO A 53 -18.23 1.46 -9.84
N TRP A 54 -18.80 0.26 -9.81
CA TRP A 54 -18.57 -0.79 -10.80
C TRP A 54 -19.06 -0.45 -12.22
N ASN A 55 -20.00 0.49 -12.38
CA ASN A 55 -20.51 0.89 -13.70
C ASN A 55 -19.45 1.62 -14.56
N SER A 56 -18.33 2.02 -13.96
CA SER A 56 -17.21 2.63 -14.68
C SER A 56 -16.27 1.62 -15.36
N ILE A 57 -16.42 0.33 -15.05
CA ILE A 57 -15.55 -0.73 -15.56
C ILE A 57 -16.00 -1.11 -16.98
N LYS A 58 -15.06 -1.10 -17.93
CA LYS A 58 -15.33 -1.54 -19.29
C LYS A 58 -15.07 -3.05 -19.47
N PRO A 59 -15.68 -3.71 -20.47
CA PRO A 59 -15.47 -5.13 -20.71
C PRO A 59 -14.01 -5.51 -21.02
N ASP A 60 -13.22 -4.59 -21.58
CA ASP A 60 -11.80 -4.74 -21.92
C ASP A 60 -10.85 -4.44 -20.74
N GLU A 61 -11.40 -4.11 -19.56
CA GLU A 61 -10.63 -3.70 -18.38
C GLU A 61 -10.63 -4.74 -17.26
N GLY A 62 -9.43 -5.08 -16.77
CA GLY A 62 -9.23 -5.93 -15.61
C GLY A 62 -9.25 -5.14 -14.31
N THR A 63 -9.99 -5.61 -13.31
CA THR A 63 -10.04 -5.00 -11.97
C THR A 63 -9.08 -5.64 -10.96
N LYS A 64 -8.54 -6.81 -11.29
CA LYS A 64 -7.63 -7.57 -10.45
C LYS A 64 -6.21 -7.03 -10.58
N LEU A 65 -5.47 -7.07 -9.49
CA LEU A 65 -4.06 -6.65 -9.49
C LEU A 65 -3.17 -7.60 -10.32
N LEU A 66 -3.52 -8.88 -10.33
CA LEU A 66 -2.79 -9.89 -11.09
C LEU A 66 -3.78 -10.87 -11.70
N THR A 67 -3.56 -11.20 -12.97
CA THR A 67 -4.25 -12.27 -13.67
C THR A 67 -3.19 -13.17 -14.31
N VAL A 68 -3.34 -14.48 -14.15
CA VAL A 68 -2.33 -15.44 -14.65
C VAL A 68 -2.71 -15.94 -16.04
N ASN A 69 -3.98 -16.28 -16.25
CA ASN A 69 -4.43 -16.94 -17.49
C ASN A 69 -5.36 -16.07 -18.36
N HIS A 70 -5.94 -15.01 -17.81
CA HIS A 70 -6.86 -14.11 -18.52
C HIS A 70 -6.23 -12.73 -18.64
N HIS A 71 -5.97 -12.30 -19.87
CA HIS A 71 -5.42 -10.98 -20.15
C HIS A 71 -6.55 -10.05 -20.58
N PHE A 72 -6.54 -8.87 -19.96
CA PHE A 72 -7.37 -7.74 -20.37
C PHE A 72 -6.46 -6.76 -21.11
N ASP A 73 -7.02 -5.99 -22.04
CA ASP A 73 -6.25 -4.98 -22.78
C ASP A 73 -5.79 -3.85 -21.86
N LYS A 74 -6.54 -3.59 -20.78
CA LYS A 74 -6.32 -2.48 -19.86
C LYS A 74 -6.54 -2.88 -18.40
N SER A 75 -5.93 -2.12 -17.49
CA SER A 75 -6.26 -2.16 -16.07
C SER A 75 -7.26 -1.07 -15.74
N TRP A 76 -8.29 -1.40 -14.98
CA TRP A 76 -9.22 -0.42 -14.43
C TRP A 76 -8.58 0.33 -13.26
N GLU A 77 -8.86 1.64 -13.17
CA GLU A 77 -8.49 2.49 -12.04
C GLU A 77 -9.69 3.33 -11.58
N ARG A 78 -9.88 3.45 -10.27
CA ARG A 78 -10.93 4.27 -9.68
C ARG A 78 -10.58 5.75 -9.79
N LYS A 79 -11.31 6.49 -10.63
CA LYS A 79 -11.16 7.95 -10.79
C LYS A 79 -11.97 8.79 -9.78
N GLN A 80 -13.07 8.26 -9.26
CA GLN A 80 -13.98 8.94 -8.33
C GLN A 80 -14.33 8.06 -7.14
N LEU A 81 -14.46 8.66 -5.95
CA LEU A 81 -14.80 7.99 -4.68
C LEU A 81 -16.32 7.83 -4.47
#